data_AF-A0A258F1A4-F1
#
_entry.id   AF-A0A258F1A4-F1
#
_cell.length_a   1.000
_cell.length_b   1.000
_cell.length_c   1.000
_cell.angle_alpha   90.00
_cell.angle_beta   90.00
_cell.angle_gamma   90.00
#
_symmetry.space_group_name_H-M   'P 1'
#
loop_
_entity.id
_entity.type
_entity.pdbx_description
1 polymer ?
#
loop_
_entity_poly.entity_id
_entity_poly.type
_entity_poly.pdbx_seq_one_letter_code
_entity_poly.pdbx_strand_id
1 'polypeptide(L)'
;IYNRRRIEEIWKEGNPFSWHLFSESKLIFSTNGKNLMKDLGKPKSYQNLKTDLNKFADLYQTSKQSLLNSTNSTDFELSMIFLAIRNFATCYSLGILNWLNFSRRSALHLGEDSIRISKSSFELLEQSRILSTRGLGKVVSQQELNEIITELYLIDNWFINLLNKSVVK
;
A
#
# COMPACT_ATOMS: atom_id res chain seq x y z
N ILE A 1 -16.08 8.49 -6.78
CA ILE A 1 -15.67 9.92 -6.88
C ILE A 1 -15.86 10.55 -5.50
N TYR A 2 -14.90 11.31 -4.99
CA TYR A 2 -14.98 11.93 -3.66
C TYR A 2 -15.62 13.33 -3.75
N ASN A 3 -16.54 13.65 -2.83
CA ASN A 3 -17.07 15.01 -2.70
C ASN A 3 -16.13 15.88 -1.85
N ARG A 4 -16.32 17.22 -1.87
CA ARG A 4 -15.47 18.18 -1.15
C ARG A 4 -15.39 17.88 0.35
N ARG A 5 -16.54 17.59 0.99
CA ARG A 5 -16.60 17.25 2.41
C ARG A 5 -15.69 16.06 2.75
N ARG A 6 -15.72 15.01 1.93
CA ARG A 6 -14.87 13.83 2.15
C ARG A 6 -13.38 14.15 1.98
N ILE A 7 -13.03 15.02 1.03
CA ILE A 7 -11.64 15.49 0.89
C ILE A 7 -11.19 16.28 2.14
N GLU A 8 -12.05 17.17 2.65
CA GLU A 8 -11.78 17.92 3.89
C GLU A 8 -11.60 17.01 5.11
N GLU A 9 -12.39 15.93 5.22
CA GLU A 9 -12.21 14.90 6.26
C GLU A 9 -10.85 14.20 6.13
N ILE A 10 -10.48 13.76 4.93
CA ILE A 10 -9.17 13.13 4.66
C ILE A 10 -8.01 14.10 4.95
N TRP A 11 -8.20 15.41 4.68
CA TRP A 11 -7.23 16.45 5.02
C TRP A 11 -7.02 16.59 6.53
N LYS A 12 -8.11 16.48 7.31
CA LYS A 12 -8.07 16.52 8.78
C LYS A 12 -7.47 15.24 9.37
N GLU A 13 -7.69 14.08 8.75
CA GLU A 13 -7.06 12.82 9.16
C GLU A 13 -5.54 12.81 8.90
N GLY A 14 -5.08 13.56 7.89
CA GLY A 14 -3.66 13.60 7.54
C GLY A 14 -3.12 12.25 7.05
N ASN A 15 -3.99 11.40 6.52
CA ASN A 15 -3.62 10.06 6.05
C ASN A 15 -2.69 10.13 4.81
N PRO A 16 -2.01 9.04 4.43
CA PRO A 16 -1.10 9.06 3.29
C PRO A 16 -1.73 9.54 1.97
N PHE A 17 -3.04 9.35 1.80
CA PHE A 17 -3.73 9.81 0.60
C PHE A 17 -3.84 11.34 0.54
N SER A 18 -4.15 12.04 1.64
CA SER A 18 -4.15 13.51 1.63
C SER A 18 -2.76 14.09 1.41
N TRP A 19 -1.73 13.47 1.99
CA TRP A 19 -0.34 13.87 1.74
C TRP A 19 0.13 13.63 0.31
N HIS A 20 -0.29 12.53 -0.30
CA HIS A 20 -0.04 12.26 -1.71
C HIS A 20 -0.73 13.30 -2.61
N LEU A 21 -2.01 13.59 -2.36
CA LEU A 21 -2.72 14.65 -3.09
C LEU A 21 -2.04 16.01 -2.92
N PHE A 22 -1.65 16.38 -1.70
CA PHE A 22 -0.98 17.65 -1.44
C PHE A 22 0.36 17.79 -2.18
N SER A 23 1.16 16.73 -2.22
CA SER A 23 2.53 16.77 -2.75
C SER A 23 2.63 16.56 -4.26
N GLU A 24 1.75 15.73 -4.85
CA GLU A 24 1.90 15.29 -6.24
C GLU A 24 0.73 15.67 -7.16
N SER A 25 -0.42 16.11 -6.62
CA SER A 25 -1.58 16.41 -7.48
C SER A 25 -1.39 17.67 -8.31
N LYS A 26 -1.97 17.66 -9.52
CA LYS A 26 -2.05 18.81 -10.41
C LYS A 26 -3.51 19.07 -10.78
N LEU A 27 -3.88 20.34 -10.83
CA LEU A 27 -5.22 20.73 -11.29
C LEU A 27 -5.30 20.51 -12.81
N ILE A 28 -6.14 19.56 -13.23
CA ILE A 28 -6.40 19.30 -14.65
C ILE A 28 -7.57 20.17 -15.15
N PHE A 29 -8.60 20.37 -14.33
CA PHE A 29 -9.78 21.16 -14.70
C PHE A 29 -10.48 21.74 -13.46
N SER A 30 -11.06 22.92 -13.59
CA SER A 30 -11.95 23.54 -12.60
C SER A 30 -12.98 24.41 -13.31
N THR A 31 -14.25 24.26 -12.97
CA THR A 31 -15.33 25.05 -13.57
C THR A 31 -15.28 26.53 -13.21
N ASN A 32 -14.65 26.88 -12.08
CA ASN A 32 -14.56 28.25 -11.57
C ASN A 32 -13.10 28.71 -11.36
N GLY A 33 -12.12 27.98 -11.91
CA GLY A 33 -10.70 28.27 -11.76
C GLY A 33 -10.12 28.02 -10.36
N LYS A 34 -10.92 27.59 -9.37
CA LYS A 34 -10.42 27.32 -8.01
C LYS A 34 -9.66 26.00 -7.96
N ASN A 35 -8.59 25.97 -7.17
CA ASN A 35 -7.80 24.79 -6.91
C ASN A 35 -8.05 24.34 -5.47
N LEU A 36 -8.95 23.37 -5.29
CA LEU A 36 -9.31 22.85 -3.97
C LEU A 36 -8.11 22.45 -3.13
N MET A 37 -7.10 21.81 -3.73
CA MET A 37 -5.93 21.32 -2.98
C MET A 37 -5.03 22.48 -2.52
N LYS A 38 -4.94 23.56 -3.30
CA LYS A 38 -4.25 24.80 -2.87
C LYS A 38 -5.04 25.49 -1.77
N ASP A 39 -6.36 25.59 -1.91
CA ASP A 39 -7.24 26.27 -0.97
C ASP A 39 -7.26 25.59 0.42
N LEU A 40 -7.13 24.26 0.46
CA LEU A 40 -7.08 23.49 1.70
C LEU A 40 -5.73 23.59 2.43
N GLY A 41 -4.68 24.06 1.74
CA GLY A 41 -3.32 24.10 2.28
C GLY A 41 -2.79 22.71 2.62
N LYS A 42 -1.91 22.64 3.63
CA LYS A 42 -1.22 21.41 4.03
C LYS A 42 -2.16 20.47 4.82
N PRO A 43 -2.15 19.14 4.56
CA PRO A 43 -2.84 18.17 5.40
C PRO A 43 -2.38 18.23 6.86
N LYS A 44 -3.24 17.79 7.78
CA LYS A 44 -2.84 17.62 9.19
C LYS A 44 -1.78 16.52 9.33
N SER A 45 -1.10 16.51 10.47
CA SER A 45 -0.18 15.43 10.83
C SER A 45 -0.91 14.09 10.86
N TYR A 46 -0.24 13.04 10.37
CA TYR A 46 -0.81 11.70 10.30
C TYR A 46 -0.97 11.08 11.68
N GLN A 47 -2.20 10.84 12.14
CA GLN A 47 -2.47 10.36 13.50
C GLN A 47 -2.88 8.88 13.59
N ASN A 48 -3.33 8.28 12.49
CA ASN A 48 -3.93 6.93 12.50
C ASN A 48 -2.94 5.81 12.13
N LEU A 49 -1.63 6.04 12.29
CA LEU A 49 -0.58 5.12 11.87
C LEU A 49 -0.83 3.69 12.35
N LYS A 50 -0.97 3.48 13.67
CA LYS A 50 -1.14 2.15 14.25
C LYS A 50 -2.36 1.41 13.69
N THR A 51 -3.48 2.12 13.56
CA THR A 51 -4.72 1.56 13.01
C THR A 51 -4.54 1.13 11.56
N ASP A 52 -3.89 1.96 10.74
CA ASP A 52 -3.67 1.66 9.33
C ASP A 52 -2.63 0.53 9.12
N LEU A 53 -1.55 0.50 9.91
CA LEU A 53 -0.58 -0.60 9.85
C LEU A 53 -1.22 -1.94 10.19
N ASN A 54 -2.00 -2.01 11.28
CA ASN A 54 -2.73 -3.23 11.64
C ASN A 54 -3.72 -3.64 10.55
N LYS A 55 -4.49 -2.69 10.01
CA LYS A 55 -5.43 -2.96 8.92
C LYS A 55 -4.76 -3.59 7.70
N PHE A 56 -3.58 -3.11 7.29
CA PHE A 56 -2.87 -3.70 6.15
C PHE A 56 -2.18 -5.01 6.50
N ALA A 57 -1.73 -5.19 7.73
CA ALA A 57 -1.24 -6.49 8.21
C ALA A 57 -2.36 -7.54 8.21
N ASP A 58 -3.56 -7.19 8.69
CA ASP A 58 -4.74 -8.07 8.70
C ASP A 58 -5.18 -8.44 7.28
N LEU A 59 -5.17 -7.46 6.37
CA LEU A 59 -5.46 -7.71 4.96
C LEU A 59 -4.47 -8.71 4.35
N TYR A 60 -3.19 -8.52 4.61
CA TYR A 60 -2.15 -9.44 4.17
C TYR A 60 -2.35 -10.85 4.74
N GLN A 61 -2.59 -10.99 6.04
CA GLN A 61 -2.80 -12.30 6.67
C GLN A 61 -4.05 -13.00 6.12
N THR A 62 -5.14 -12.27 5.91
CA THR A 62 -6.37 -12.80 5.32
C THR A 62 -6.13 -13.37 3.93
N SER A 63 -5.47 -12.59 3.06
CA SER A 63 -5.17 -13.03 1.69
C SER A 63 -4.12 -14.14 1.63
N LYS A 64 -3.11 -14.12 2.50
CA LYS A 64 -2.15 -15.21 2.66
C LYS A 64 -2.86 -16.52 3.04
N GLN A 65 -3.75 -16.48 4.03
CA GLN A 65 -4.49 -17.65 4.48
C GLN A 65 -5.42 -18.19 3.38
N SER A 66 -6.10 -17.31 2.66
CA SER A 66 -6.91 -17.69 1.49
C SER A 66 -6.06 -18.36 0.41
N LEU A 67 -4.89 -17.80 0.09
CA LEU A 67 -3.95 -18.34 -0.88
C LEU A 67 -3.47 -19.76 -0.50
N LEU A 68 -3.11 -19.97 0.77
CA LEU A 68 -2.59 -21.24 1.27
C LEU A 68 -3.66 -22.34 1.38
N ASN A 69 -4.94 -21.98 1.50
CA ASN A 69 -6.05 -22.94 1.57
C ASN A 69 -6.70 -23.20 0.21
N SER A 70 -5.96 -23.00 -0.89
CA SER A 70 -6.43 -23.27 -2.26
C SER A 70 -7.67 -22.44 -2.65
N THR A 71 -7.52 -21.11 -2.63
CA THR A 71 -8.51 -20.16 -3.18
C THR A 71 -8.89 -20.47 -4.63
N ASN A 72 -10.12 -20.11 -5.02
CA ASN A 72 -10.55 -20.13 -6.43
C ASN A 72 -10.03 -18.90 -7.22
N SER A 73 -9.30 -17.98 -6.58
CA SER A 73 -8.81 -16.75 -7.22
C SER A 73 -7.40 -16.36 -6.77
N THR A 74 -6.41 -17.14 -7.19
CA THR A 74 -4.98 -16.93 -6.87
C THR A 74 -4.51 -15.51 -7.19
N ASP A 75 -4.74 -15.01 -8.41
CA ASP A 75 -4.31 -13.66 -8.79
C ASP A 75 -4.96 -12.56 -7.96
N PHE A 76 -6.21 -12.77 -7.52
CA PHE A 76 -6.88 -11.82 -6.63
C PHE A 76 -6.16 -11.77 -5.28
N GLU A 77 -5.85 -12.91 -4.67
CA GLU A 77 -5.14 -12.93 -3.39
C GLU A 77 -3.72 -12.35 -3.50
N LEU A 78 -3.00 -12.65 -4.58
CA LEU A 78 -1.69 -12.04 -4.87
C LEU A 78 -1.81 -10.51 -5.04
N SER A 79 -2.84 -10.04 -5.73
CA SER A 79 -3.17 -8.61 -5.85
C SER A 79 -3.43 -7.96 -4.49
N MET A 80 -4.11 -8.66 -3.57
CA MET A 80 -4.41 -8.16 -2.24
C MET A 80 -3.18 -8.16 -1.32
N ILE A 81 -2.30 -9.16 -1.43
CA ILE A 81 -0.98 -9.18 -0.78
C ILE A 81 -0.16 -7.97 -1.24
N PHE A 82 -0.08 -7.73 -2.55
CA PHE A 82 0.61 -6.55 -3.10
C PHE A 82 0.04 -5.23 -2.55
N LEU A 83 -1.30 -5.11 -2.55
CA LEU A 83 -1.99 -3.93 -2.03
C LEU A 83 -1.66 -3.68 -0.56
N ALA A 84 -1.66 -4.73 0.25
CA ALA A 84 -1.31 -4.67 1.67
C ALA A 84 0.14 -4.20 1.86
N ILE A 85 1.12 -4.85 1.19
CA ILE A 85 2.55 -4.51 1.28
C ILE A 85 2.78 -3.03 0.93
N ARG A 86 2.27 -2.59 -0.23
CA ARG A 86 2.47 -1.21 -0.71
C ARG A 86 1.90 -0.19 0.26
N ASN A 87 0.65 -0.39 0.69
CA ASN A 87 -0.01 0.59 1.54
C ASN A 87 0.58 0.60 2.95
N PHE A 88 0.95 -0.56 3.49
CA PHE A 88 1.68 -0.66 4.75
C PHE A 88 3.00 0.12 4.69
N ALA A 89 3.80 -0.10 3.64
CA ALA A 89 5.07 0.62 3.45
C ALA A 89 4.87 2.14 3.34
N THR A 90 3.80 2.58 2.66
CA THR A 90 3.47 4.01 2.52
C THR A 90 3.07 4.63 3.86
N CYS A 91 2.26 3.94 4.66
CA CYS A 91 1.91 4.35 6.01
C CYS A 91 3.16 4.42 6.90
N TYR A 92 4.01 3.40 6.84
CA TYR A 92 5.24 3.32 7.62
C TYR A 92 6.22 4.44 7.26
N SER A 93 6.45 4.68 5.96
CA SER A 93 7.35 5.75 5.51
C SER A 93 6.88 7.12 6.00
N LEU A 94 5.57 7.40 5.91
CA LEU A 94 5.02 8.67 6.35
C LEU A 94 5.05 8.81 7.87
N GLY A 95 4.57 7.81 8.61
CA GLY A 95 4.35 7.92 10.06
C GLY A 95 5.57 7.63 10.92
N ILE A 96 6.50 6.78 10.46
CA ILE A 96 7.72 6.44 11.21
C ILE A 96 8.94 7.14 10.66
N LEU A 97 9.13 7.12 9.34
CA LEU A 97 10.32 7.70 8.69
C LEU A 97 10.16 9.19 8.37
N ASN A 98 8.97 9.77 8.55
CA ASN A 98 8.62 11.14 8.14
C ASN A 98 8.95 11.43 6.67
N TRP A 99 8.80 10.41 5.81
CA TRP A 99 9.16 10.46 4.40
C TRP A 99 7.95 10.17 3.50
N LEU A 100 7.70 11.09 2.57
CA LEU A 100 6.69 10.98 1.53
C LEU A 100 7.18 10.03 0.42
N ASN A 101 6.75 8.76 0.48
CA ASN A 101 7.04 7.76 -0.55
C ASN A 101 5.75 7.06 -0.98
N PHE A 102 5.13 7.54 -2.06
CA PHE A 102 3.85 7.04 -2.59
C PHE A 102 4.01 6.04 -3.76
N SER A 103 5.25 5.67 -4.05
CA SER A 103 5.59 4.73 -5.12
C SER A 103 4.84 3.40 -4.95
N ARG A 104 4.54 2.75 -6.07
CA ARG A 104 4.06 1.36 -6.06
C ARG A 104 5.09 0.38 -5.49
N ARG A 105 6.36 0.78 -5.51
CA ARG A 105 7.52 0.03 -5.00
C ARG A 105 8.03 0.58 -3.67
N SER A 106 7.20 1.32 -2.92
CA SER A 106 7.61 1.95 -1.65
C SER A 106 8.21 0.95 -0.65
N ALA A 107 7.70 -0.27 -0.59
CA ALA A 107 8.23 -1.34 0.27
C ALA A 107 9.67 -1.75 -0.02
N LEU A 108 10.15 -1.56 -1.26
CA LEU A 108 11.55 -1.81 -1.65
C LEU A 108 12.47 -0.63 -1.31
N HIS A 109 11.90 0.50 -0.90
CA HIS A 109 12.61 1.77 -0.70
C HIS A 109 12.33 2.31 0.70
N LEU A 110 12.59 1.50 1.74
CA LEU A 110 12.50 1.90 3.15
C LEU A 110 13.88 1.87 3.85
N GLY A 111 14.98 1.82 3.09
CA GLY A 111 16.33 1.66 3.64
C GLY A 111 16.50 0.28 4.29
N GLU A 112 16.98 0.25 5.53
CA GLU A 112 17.16 -1.00 6.31
C GLU A 112 15.83 -1.74 6.55
N ASP A 113 14.71 -1.01 6.52
CA ASP A 113 13.35 -1.53 6.70
C ASP A 113 12.72 -2.03 5.40
N SER A 114 13.47 -2.08 4.30
CA SER A 114 12.94 -2.55 3.00
C SER A 114 12.59 -4.04 3.05
N ILE A 115 11.52 -4.41 2.34
CA ILE A 115 11.16 -5.81 2.18
C ILE A 115 12.24 -6.54 1.39
N ARG A 116 12.58 -7.77 1.82
CA ARG A 116 13.69 -8.56 1.26
C ARG A 116 13.15 -9.84 0.61
N ILE A 117 12.35 -9.68 -0.43
CA ILE A 117 11.91 -10.79 -1.30
C ILE A 117 12.59 -10.68 -2.67
N SER A 118 12.56 -11.74 -3.47
CA SER A 118 13.13 -11.68 -4.81
C SER A 118 12.42 -10.63 -5.66
N LYS A 119 13.18 -10.07 -6.61
CA LYS A 119 12.64 -9.14 -7.61
C LYS A 119 11.49 -9.79 -8.41
N SER A 120 11.65 -11.07 -8.76
CA SER A 120 10.64 -11.85 -9.50
C SER A 120 9.31 -11.89 -8.73
N SER A 121 9.32 -12.31 -7.47
CA SER A 121 8.10 -12.37 -6.65
C SER A 121 7.45 -11.00 -6.48
N PHE A 122 8.24 -9.94 -6.25
CA PHE A 122 7.68 -8.60 -6.13
C PHE A 122 7.02 -8.14 -7.45
N GLU A 123 7.64 -8.43 -8.59
CA GLU A 123 7.10 -8.11 -9.91
C GLU A 123 5.84 -8.92 -10.23
N LEU A 124 5.77 -10.19 -9.85
CA LEU A 124 4.57 -11.02 -9.98
C LEU A 124 3.40 -10.48 -9.14
N LEU A 125 3.66 -10.12 -7.88
CA LEU A 125 2.67 -9.46 -7.01
C LEU A 125 2.14 -8.15 -7.63
N GLU A 126 3.04 -7.33 -8.19
CA GLU A 126 2.67 -6.09 -8.91
C GLU A 126 1.84 -6.40 -10.16
N GLN A 127 2.19 -7.43 -10.92
CA GLN A 127 1.47 -7.85 -12.13
C GLN A 127 0.07 -8.40 -11.81
N SER A 128 -0.07 -9.25 -10.80
CA SER A 128 -1.39 -9.74 -10.36
C SER A 128 -2.32 -8.58 -9.99
N ARG A 129 -1.79 -7.51 -9.37
CA ARG A 129 -2.57 -6.30 -9.11
C ARG A 129 -3.07 -5.60 -10.38
N ILE A 130 -2.23 -5.51 -11.41
CA ILE A 130 -2.61 -4.94 -12.70
C ILE A 130 -3.67 -5.82 -13.37
N LEU A 131 -3.49 -7.14 -13.35
CA LEU A 131 -4.45 -8.10 -13.89
C LEU A 131 -5.82 -7.98 -13.21
N SER A 132 -5.87 -8.04 -11.87
CA SER A 132 -7.14 -7.98 -11.14
C SER A 132 -7.87 -6.64 -11.24
N THR A 133 -7.19 -5.54 -11.57
CA THR A 133 -7.84 -4.21 -11.67
C THR A 133 -8.13 -3.73 -13.06
N ARG A 134 -7.33 -4.16 -14.03
CA ARG A 134 -7.38 -3.66 -15.40
C ARG A 134 -7.64 -4.76 -16.43
N GLY A 135 -7.64 -6.03 -16.01
CA GLY A 135 -7.76 -7.17 -16.92
C GLY A 135 -6.54 -7.30 -17.84
N LEU A 136 -5.39 -6.76 -17.45
CA LEU A 136 -4.17 -6.73 -18.26
C LEU A 136 -3.07 -7.54 -17.59
N GLY A 137 -2.53 -8.53 -18.29
CA GLY A 137 -1.44 -9.38 -17.79
C GLY A 137 -1.70 -10.86 -18.08
N LYS A 138 -0.87 -11.71 -17.48
CA LYS A 138 -1.02 -13.17 -17.52
C LYS A 138 -1.31 -13.67 -16.11
N VAL A 139 -2.10 -14.74 -16.04
CA VAL A 139 -2.33 -15.51 -14.81
C VAL A 139 -1.00 -16.08 -14.34
N VAL A 140 -0.75 -15.99 -13.03
CA VAL A 140 0.45 -16.58 -12.41
C VAL A 140 0.42 -18.11 -12.56
N SER A 141 1.50 -18.66 -13.09
CA SER A 141 1.66 -20.12 -13.24
C SER A 141 1.88 -20.80 -11.88
N GLN A 142 1.67 -22.12 -11.81
CA GLN A 142 1.89 -22.87 -10.57
C GLN A 142 3.36 -22.79 -10.10
N GLN A 143 4.32 -22.73 -11.03
CA GLN A 143 5.73 -22.59 -10.69
C GLN A 143 6.00 -21.23 -10.05
N GLU A 144 5.55 -20.15 -10.68
CA GLU A 144 5.69 -18.78 -10.16
C GLU A 144 4.97 -18.61 -8.81
N LEU A 145 3.80 -19.24 -8.64
CA LEU A 145 3.08 -19.25 -7.37
C LEU A 145 3.91 -19.94 -6.28
N ASN A 146 4.53 -21.08 -6.58
CA ASN A 146 5.37 -21.79 -5.61
C ASN A 146 6.57 -20.93 -5.18
N GLU A 147 7.19 -20.20 -6.10
CA GLU A 147 8.27 -19.24 -5.79
C GLU A 147 7.78 -18.19 -4.78
N ILE A 148 6.62 -17.59 -5.01
CA ILE A 148 6.03 -16.61 -4.08
C ILE A 148 5.74 -17.25 -2.71
N ILE A 149 5.15 -18.46 -2.69
CA ILE A 149 4.82 -19.17 -1.45
C ILE A 149 6.08 -19.39 -0.60
N THR A 150 7.21 -19.74 -1.21
CA THR A 150 8.47 -19.93 -0.48
C THR A 150 8.98 -18.65 0.17
N GLU A 151 8.55 -17.47 -0.26
CA GLU A 151 8.99 -16.18 0.29
C GLU A 151 7.98 -15.55 1.27
N LEU A 152 6.80 -16.15 1.48
CA LEU A 152 5.77 -15.61 2.38
C LEU A 152 6.28 -15.40 3.81
N TYR A 153 7.18 -16.26 4.29
CA TYR A 153 7.76 -16.11 5.62
C TYR A 153 8.63 -14.83 5.75
N LEU A 154 9.26 -14.38 4.65
CA LEU A 154 10.03 -13.13 4.62
C LEU A 154 9.09 -11.93 4.72
N ILE A 155 7.94 -12.01 4.05
CA ILE A 155 6.89 -10.99 4.11
C ILE A 155 6.27 -10.95 5.51
N ASP A 156 5.98 -12.11 6.11
CA ASP A 156 5.50 -12.23 7.49
C ASP A 156 6.45 -11.54 8.49
N ASN A 157 7.73 -11.91 8.44
CA ASN A 157 8.75 -11.33 9.30
C ASN A 157 8.87 -9.81 9.09
N TRP A 158 8.75 -9.33 7.86
CA TRP A 158 8.77 -7.91 7.55
C TRP A 158 7.61 -7.15 8.20
N PHE A 159 6.37 -7.61 8.07
CA PHE A 159 5.22 -7.01 8.75
C PHE A 159 5.39 -6.99 10.27
N ILE A 160 5.78 -8.12 10.87
CA ILE A 160 5.99 -8.25 12.32
C ILE A 160 7.07 -7.28 12.82
N ASN A 161 8.21 -7.24 12.14
CA ASN A 161 9.33 -6.38 12.53
C ASN A 161 8.94 -4.90 12.49
N LEU A 162 8.26 -4.45 11.44
CA LEU A 162 7.86 -3.05 11.31
C LEU A 162 6.73 -2.66 12.26
N LEU A 163 5.78 -3.58 12.53
CA LEU A 163 4.77 -3.37 13.57
C LEU A 163 5.42 -3.19 14.95
N ASN A 164 6.38 -4.05 15.32
CA ASN A 164 7.09 -3.92 16.59
C ASN A 164 7.82 -2.59 16.72
N LYS A 165 8.50 -2.14 15.65
CA LYS A 165 9.17 -0.82 15.62
C LYS A 165 8.18 0.34 15.76
N SER A 166 6.95 0.18 15.28
CA SER A 166 5.92 1.22 15.35
C SER A 166 5.31 1.43 16.74
N VAL A 167 5.52 0.49 17.68
CA VAL A 167 5.02 0.58 19.07
C VAL A 167 5.96 1.38 19.98
N VAL A 168 7.24 1.54 19.58
CA VAL A 168 8.29 2.15 20.41
C VAL A 168 8.38 3.68 20.21
N LYS A 169 7.50 4.28 19.42
CA LYS A 169 7.48 5.71 19.08
C LYS A 169 6.24 6.43 19.62
#